data_AF-A0A925HZ52-F1
#
_entry.id   AF-A0A925HZ52-F1
#
_cell.length_a   1.000
_cell.length_b   1.000
_cell.length_c   1.000
_cell.angle_alpha   90.00
_cell.angle_beta   90.00
_cell.angle_gamma   90.00
#
_symmetry.space_group_name_H-M   'P 1'
#
loop_
_entity.id
_entity.type
_entity.pdbx_description
1 polymer ?
#
loop_
_entity_poly.entity_id
_entity_poly.type
_entity_poly.pdbx_seq_one_letter_code
_entity_poly.pdbx_strand_id
1 'polypeptide(L)'
;MQSIAIFPVFPPEGTPRYRAVTRSGQSEGTTVGEALDGVRKQSSEDSSGTVVVIQPFQPDELFSAAEQTRLSELMEKWRNARDGDGTLLPSESKELESLVDAELQAATLRTARMLKEMGK
;
A
#
# COMPACT_ATOMS: atom_id res chain seq x y z
N MET A 1 11.09 -8.55 5.79
CA MET A 1 10.08 -7.49 5.60
C MET A 1 8.74 -8.16 5.32
N GLN A 2 7.71 -7.87 6.11
CA GLN A 2 6.36 -8.41 5.90
C GLN A 2 5.52 -7.31 5.25
N SER A 3 5.06 -7.54 4.02
CA SER A 3 4.15 -6.63 3.32
C SER A 3 2.71 -7.06 3.60
N ILE A 4 1.84 -6.08 3.85
CA ILE A 4 0.39 -6.27 4.00
C ILE A 4 -0.30 -5.41 2.96
N ALA A 5 -1.08 -6.04 2.07
CA ALA A 5 -1.91 -5.34 1.10
C ALA A 5 -3.38 -5.45 1.51
N ILE A 6 -4.10 -4.33 1.46
CA ILE A 6 -5.53 -4.28 1.84
C ILE A 6 -6.34 -3.80 0.64
N PHE A 7 -7.36 -4.56 0.26
CA PHE A 7 -8.21 -4.26 -0.88
C PHE A 7 -9.69 -4.32 -0.48
N PRO A 8 -10.54 -3.41 -0.99
CA PRO A 8 -11.98 -3.57 -0.89
C PRO A 8 -12.45 -4.75 -1.77
N VAL A 9 -13.37 -5.54 -1.24
CA VAL A 9 -14.05 -6.64 -1.92
C VAL A 9 -15.53 -6.28 -2.03
N PHE A 10 -16.02 -6.21 -3.26
CA PHE A 10 -17.41 -5.86 -3.57
C PHE A 10 -18.16 -7.13 -3.98
N PRO A 11 -18.91 -7.78 -3.06
CA PRO A 11 -19.73 -8.92 -3.42
C PRO A 11 -20.91 -8.49 -4.31
N PRO A 12 -21.48 -9.40 -5.14
CA PRO A 12 -22.58 -9.10 -6.04
C PRO A 12 -23.83 -8.53 -5.34
N GLU A 13 -24.05 -8.98 -4.10
CA GLU A 13 -25.01 -8.43 -3.16
C GLU A 13 -24.36 -8.33 -1.78
N GLY A 14 -24.49 -7.18 -1.12
CA GLY A 14 -24.06 -7.00 0.27
C GLY A 14 -23.21 -5.77 0.52
N THR A 15 -22.82 -5.61 1.79
CA THR A 15 -21.93 -4.54 2.24
C THR A 15 -20.50 -4.75 1.73
N PRO A 16 -19.78 -3.67 1.38
CA PRO A 16 -18.38 -3.76 1.00
C PRO A 16 -17.58 -4.40 2.13
N ARG A 17 -16.75 -5.38 1.77
CA ARG A 17 -15.84 -6.07 2.69
C ARG A 17 -14.42 -5.62 2.40
N TYR A 18 -13.50 -5.91 3.31
CA TYR A 18 -12.09 -5.62 3.14
C TYR A 18 -11.30 -6.89 3.27
N ARG A 19 -10.32 -7.10 2.38
CA ARG A 19 -9.40 -8.24 2.42
C ARG A 19 -7.99 -7.73 2.69
N ALA A 20 -7.37 -8.24 3.74
CA ALA A 20 -5.96 -8.06 4.03
C ALA A 20 -5.19 -9.31 3.60
N VAL A 21 -4.06 -9.11 2.91
CA VAL A 21 -3.22 -10.17 2.36
C VAL A 21 -1.77 -9.95 2.80
N THR A 22 -1.16 -11.00 3.34
CA THR A 22 0.27 -11.09 3.64
C THR A 22 0.89 -12.23 2.85
N ARG A 23 2.22 -12.39 2.96
CA ARG A 23 2.93 -13.56 2.44
C ARG A 23 2.44 -14.88 3.04
N SER A 24 2.01 -14.88 4.30
CA SER A 24 1.70 -16.10 5.07
C SER A 24 0.21 -16.38 5.22
N GLY A 25 -0.67 -15.46 4.82
CA GLY A 25 -2.10 -15.63 4.96
C GLY A 25 -2.92 -14.43 4.49
N GLN A 26 -4.24 -14.60 4.51
CA GLN A 26 -5.19 -13.55 4.16
C GLN A 26 -6.40 -13.63 5.09
N SER A 27 -7.06 -12.50 5.30
CA SER A 27 -8.31 -12.44 6.05
C SER A 27 -9.25 -11.39 5.47
N GLU A 28 -10.54 -11.61 5.66
CA GLU A 28 -11.59 -10.66 5.28
C GLU A 28 -12.33 -10.15 6.50
N GLY A 29 -12.72 -8.88 6.48
CA GLY A 29 -13.49 -8.22 7.52
C GLY A 29 -14.55 -7.31 6.91
N THR A 30 -15.54 -6.93 7.71
CA THR A 30 -16.48 -5.86 7.33
C THR A 30 -15.84 -4.48 7.46
N THR A 31 -14.75 -4.38 8.23
CA THR A 31 -13.88 -3.20 8.31
C THR A 31 -12.44 -3.57 7.95
N VAL A 32 -11.65 -2.56 7.59
CA VAL A 32 -10.19 -2.69 7.40
C VAL A 32 -9.52 -3.25 8.66
N GLY A 33 -9.96 -2.80 9.83
CA GLY A 33 -9.43 -3.26 11.13
C GLY A 33 -9.71 -4.75 11.35
N GLU A 34 -10.93 -5.21 11.09
CA GLU A 34 -11.28 -6.63 11.20
C GLU A 34 -10.47 -7.52 10.25
N ALA A 35 -10.25 -7.06 9.01
CA ALA A 35 -9.42 -7.78 8.05
C ALA A 35 -7.97 -7.90 8.56
N LEU A 36 -7.43 -6.84 9.15
CA LEU A 36 -6.08 -6.82 9.71
C LEU A 36 -5.95 -7.69 10.96
N ASP A 37 -6.93 -7.63 11.86
CA ASP A 37 -7.00 -8.46 13.07
C ASP A 37 -7.02 -9.95 12.72
N GLY A 38 -7.75 -10.32 11.67
CA GLY A 38 -7.80 -11.70 11.21
C GLY A 38 -6.46 -12.20 10.66
N VAL A 39 -5.71 -11.38 9.91
CA VAL A 39 -4.36 -11.74 9.47
C VAL A 39 -3.40 -11.80 10.66
N ARG A 40 -3.52 -10.89 11.62
CA ARG A 40 -2.71 -10.91 12.85
C ARG A 40 -2.92 -12.20 13.65
N LYS A 41 -4.17 -12.67 13.80
CA LYS A 41 -4.50 -13.94 14.46
C LYS A 41 -3.89 -15.17 13.78
N GLN A 42 -3.67 -15.10 12.46
CA GLN A 42 -3.03 -16.17 11.69
C GLN A 42 -1.50 -16.16 11.84
N SER A 43 -0.92 -15.04 12.27
CA SER A 43 0.51 -14.95 12.55
C SER A 43 0.76 -15.43 13.98
N SER A 44 1.30 -16.65 14.12
CA SER A 44 1.65 -17.28 15.41
C SER A 44 2.84 -16.65 16.13
N GLU A 45 3.29 -15.47 15.70
CA GLU A 45 4.34 -14.73 16.39
C GLU A 45 3.71 -13.88 17.49
N ASP A 46 3.84 -14.34 18.74
CA ASP A 46 3.70 -13.52 19.95
C ASP A 46 4.64 -12.32 19.85
N SER A 47 4.16 -11.22 19.27
CA SER A 47 4.98 -10.05 18.99
C SER A 47 4.29 -8.80 19.50
N SER A 48 5.03 -8.08 20.35
CA SER A 48 4.87 -6.69 20.75
C SER A 48 4.06 -5.85 19.75
N GLY A 49 3.14 -5.03 20.26
CA GLY A 49 2.18 -4.25 19.49
C GLY A 49 2.72 -3.70 18.17
N THR A 50 2.15 -4.17 17.06
CA THR A 50 2.42 -3.65 15.73
C THR A 50 1.80 -2.25 15.63
N VAL A 51 2.63 -1.23 15.47
CA VAL A 51 2.16 0.13 15.19
C VAL A 51 1.97 0.25 13.68
N VAL A 52 0.74 0.53 13.25
CA VAL A 52 0.41 0.84 11.86
C VAL A 52 0.29 2.36 11.73
N VAL A 53 1.16 2.97 10.94
CA VAL A 53 1.13 4.40 10.67
C VAL A 53 0.59 4.62 9.26
N ILE A 54 -0.52 5.35 9.17
CA ILE A 54 -1.11 5.79 7.91
C ILE A 54 -0.68 7.23 7.70
N GLN A 55 0.32 7.45 6.86
CA GLN A 55 0.73 8.78 6.46
C GLN A 55 0.03 9.14 5.14
N PRO A 56 -0.65 10.30 5.06
CA PRO A 56 -1.19 10.76 3.79
C PRO A 56 -0.05 10.96 2.80
N PHE A 57 -0.27 10.55 1.56
CA PHE A 57 0.71 10.70 0.49
C PHE A 57 0.89 12.17 0.16
N GLN A 58 1.93 12.80 0.71
CA GLN A 58 2.25 14.21 0.51
C GLN A 58 3.65 14.35 -0.09
N PRO A 59 3.81 15.30 -1.02
CA PRO A 59 5.12 15.54 -1.61
C PRO A 59 6.02 16.20 -0.56
N ASP A 60 7.29 15.84 -0.58
CA ASP A 60 8.31 16.34 0.32
C ASP A 60 9.69 16.34 -0.36
N GLU A 61 10.74 16.55 0.42
CA GLU A 61 12.13 16.52 -0.07
C GLU A 61 12.56 15.12 -0.52
N LEU A 62 11.87 14.07 -0.09
CA LEU A 62 12.20 12.67 -0.40
C LEU A 62 11.45 12.18 -1.65
N PHE A 63 10.30 12.78 -1.95
CA PHE A 63 9.53 12.51 -3.15
C PHE A 63 8.78 13.78 -3.60
N SER A 64 9.21 14.36 -4.71
CA SER A 64 8.76 15.68 -5.13
C SER A 64 7.32 15.69 -5.63
N ALA A 65 6.70 16.88 -5.66
CA ALA A 65 5.37 17.08 -6.23
C ALA A 65 5.30 16.69 -7.72
N ALA A 66 6.40 16.84 -8.45
CA ALA A 66 6.47 16.44 -9.85
C ALA A 66 6.45 14.92 -10.01
N GLU A 67 7.25 14.20 -9.23
CA GLU A 67 7.27 12.73 -9.21
C GLU A 67 5.93 12.16 -8.75
N GLN A 68 5.31 12.79 -7.74
CA GLN A 68 3.96 12.43 -7.28
C GLN A 68 2.89 12.63 -8.33
N THR A 69 2.91 13.76 -9.03
CA THR A 69 1.98 14.03 -10.13
C THR A 69 2.14 12.96 -11.21
N ARG A 70 3.39 12.69 -11.61
CA ARG A 70 3.69 11.70 -12.64
C ARG A 70 3.29 10.28 -12.25
N LEU A 71 3.56 9.88 -11.02
CA LEU A 71 3.14 8.60 -10.47
C LEU A 71 1.62 8.45 -10.50
N SER A 72 0.90 9.52 -10.13
CA SER A 72 -0.57 9.53 -10.12
C SER A 72 -1.15 9.34 -11.53
N GLU A 73 -0.60 10.04 -12.53
CA GLU A 73 -0.98 9.88 -13.94
C GLU A 73 -0.75 8.45 -14.44
N LEU A 74 0.43 7.88 -14.17
CA LEU A 74 0.77 6.52 -14.61
C LEU A 74 -0.07 5.46 -13.91
N MET A 75 -0.37 5.65 -12.63
CA MET A 75 -1.27 4.77 -11.88
C MET A 75 -2.71 4.84 -12.40
N GLU A 76 -3.18 6.01 -12.81
CA GLU A 76 -4.49 6.15 -13.44
C GLU A 76 -4.55 5.45 -14.81
N LYS A 77 -3.55 5.68 -15.66
CA LYS A 77 -3.42 4.97 -16.94
C LYS A 77 -3.33 3.46 -16.74
N TRP A 78 -2.55 3.00 -15.76
CA TRP A 78 -2.42 1.58 -15.43
C TRP A 78 -3.77 0.98 -15.03
N ARG A 79 -4.54 1.66 -14.16
CA ARG A 79 -5.88 1.21 -13.76
C ARG A 79 -6.82 1.13 -14.95
N ASN A 80 -6.87 2.18 -15.77
CA ASN A 80 -7.73 2.23 -16.96
C ASN A 80 -7.37 1.12 -17.96
N ALA A 81 -6.08 0.86 -18.18
CA ALA A 81 -5.63 -0.23 -19.04
C ALA A 81 -6.05 -1.59 -18.47
N ARG A 82 -5.76 -1.83 -17.18
CA ARG A 82 -6.11 -3.08 -16.50
C ARG A 82 -7.61 -3.36 -16.52
N ASP A 83 -8.44 -2.34 -16.31
CA ASP A 83 -9.89 -2.49 -16.25
C ASP A 83 -10.51 -2.69 -17.65
N GLY A 84 -9.76 -2.42 -18.72
CA GLY A 84 -10.14 -2.61 -20.13
C GLY A 84 -9.37 -3.72 -20.86
N ASP A 85 -8.82 -4.71 -20.15
CA ASP A 85 -7.98 -5.81 -20.67
C ASP A 85 -6.72 -5.37 -21.46
N GLY A 86 -6.29 -4.12 -21.26
CA GLY A 86 -5.08 -3.54 -21.83
C GLY A 86 -3.89 -3.55 -20.87
N THR A 87 -2.74 -3.18 -21.40
CA THR A 87 -1.50 -2.98 -20.63
C THR A 87 -0.90 -1.61 -20.91
N LEU A 88 -0.20 -1.04 -19.93
CA LEU A 88 0.64 0.13 -20.16
C LEU A 88 1.70 -0.15 -21.22
N LEU A 89 2.15 0.90 -21.89
CA LEU A 89 3.31 0.83 -22.78
C LEU A 89 4.55 0.37 -21.98
N PRO A 90 5.48 -0.41 -22.57
CA PRO A 90 6.66 -0.90 -21.84
C PRO A 90 7.49 0.21 -21.20
N SER A 91 7.61 1.36 -21.85
CA SER A 91 8.31 2.54 -21.32
C SER A 91 7.58 3.14 -20.11
N GLU A 92 6.25 3.25 -20.17
CA GLU A 92 5.42 3.77 -19.09
C GLU A 92 5.38 2.80 -17.91
N SER A 93 5.38 1.49 -18.16
CA SER A 93 5.46 0.47 -17.12
C SER A 93 6.79 0.53 -16.37
N LYS A 94 7.90 0.71 -17.09
CA LYS A 94 9.23 0.86 -16.48
C LYS A 94 9.35 2.16 -15.68
N GLU A 95 8.77 3.24 -16.19
CA GLU A 95 8.71 4.52 -15.48
C GLU A 95 7.87 4.40 -14.19
N LEU A 96 6.71 3.75 -14.29
CA LEU A 96 5.84 3.48 -13.14
C LEU A 96 6.56 2.67 -12.08
N GLU A 97 7.23 1.57 -12.45
CA GLU A 97 8.01 0.74 -11.53
C GLU A 97 9.10 1.56 -10.82
N SER A 98 9.85 2.38 -11.57
CA SER A 98 10.88 3.24 -11.00
C SER A 98 10.32 4.28 -10.01
N LEU A 99 9.15 4.85 -10.28
CA LEU A 99 8.51 5.83 -9.38
C LEU A 99 7.93 5.16 -8.14
N VAL A 100 7.39 3.94 -8.27
CA VAL A 100 6.92 3.13 -7.13
C VAL A 100 8.09 2.79 -6.21
N ASP A 101 9.22 2.37 -6.77
CA ASP A 101 10.43 2.07 -5.99
C ASP A 101 10.97 3.31 -5.27
N ALA A 102 11.01 4.46 -5.96
CA ALA A 102 11.44 5.73 -5.37
C ALA A 102 10.53 6.15 -4.20
N GLU A 103 9.21 6.07 -4.36
CA GLU A 103 8.27 6.40 -3.28
C GLU A 103 8.36 5.40 -2.11
N LEU A 104 8.59 4.11 -2.38
CA LEU A 104 8.79 3.11 -1.32
C LEU A 104 10.06 3.42 -0.50
N GLN A 105 11.14 3.83 -1.17
CA GLN A 105 12.37 4.27 -0.50
C GLN A 105 12.12 5.54 0.33
N ALA A 106 11.41 6.52 -0.23
CA ALA A 106 11.03 7.74 0.47
C ALA A 106 10.20 7.44 1.74
N ALA A 107 9.19 6.58 1.64
CA ALA A 107 8.37 6.15 2.77
C ALA A 107 9.19 5.43 3.87
N THR A 108 10.17 4.63 3.47
CA THR A 108 11.10 3.99 4.42
C THR A 108 11.94 5.03 5.17
N LEU A 109 12.46 6.04 4.47
CA LEU A 109 13.22 7.13 5.07
C LEU A 109 12.36 8.00 5.99
N ARG A 110 11.10 8.30 5.60
CA ARG A 110 10.13 9.01 6.46
C ARG A 110 9.90 8.24 7.76
N THR A 111 9.66 6.94 7.66
CA THR A 111 9.46 6.07 8.83
C THR A 111 10.70 6.07 9.74
N ALA A 112 11.90 5.98 9.16
CA ALA A 112 13.15 6.03 9.92
C ALA A 112 13.37 7.38 10.62
N ARG A 113 13.01 8.51 9.98
CA ARG A 113 13.05 9.85 10.59
C ARG A 113 12.07 9.93 11.76
N MET A 114 10.82 9.51 11.55
CA MET A 114 9.78 9.52 12.58
C MET A 114 10.15 8.66 13.80
N LEU A 115 10.71 7.45 13.60
CA LEU A 115 11.16 6.61 14.70
C LEU A 115 12.28 7.26 15.52
N LYS A 116 13.20 7.98 14.88
CA LYS A 116 14.24 8.77 15.58
C LYS A 116 13.66 9.94 16.37
N GLU A 117 12.60 10.56 15.90
CA GLU A 117 11.94 11.68 16.60
C GLU A 117 11.09 11.19 17.79
N MET A 118 10.50 10.00 17.68
CA MET A 118 9.71 9.37 18.73
C MET A 118 10.57 8.75 19.85
N GLY A 119 11.74 8.21 19.52
CA GLY A 119 12.72 7.74 20.49
C GLY A 119 13.75 8.82 20.80
N LYS A 120 13.53 9.60 21.87
CA LYS A 120 14.65 10.34 22.49
C LYS A 120 15.72 9.38 22.99
#